data_AF-X1F4L1-F1
#
_entry.id   AF-X1F4L1-F1
#
_cell.length_a   1.000
_cell.length_b   1.000
_cell.length_c   1.000
_cell.angle_alpha   90.00
_cell.angle_beta   90.00
_cell.angle_gamma   90.00
#
_symmetry.space_group_name_H-M   'P 1'
#
loop_
_entity.id
_entity.type
_entity.pdbx_description
1 polymer ?
#
loop_
_entity_poly.entity_id
_entity_poly.type
_entity_poly.pdbx_seq_one_letter_code
_entity_poly.pdbx_strand_id
1 'polypeptide(L)'
;YYDFGSNEPFSLAGRGPGECGAGIMDVIKLDIDEAKNAVKSAGGENIYKAIVAAARALLVTFGLEPKKDREIFAAFTRHLIEPGWVEPQTQQLLNDAIDWRMGDRESIDDLLPQVEDLVKRVEELFLSLDANLKFKVEPMAQKAIVEKAETNNHIIDLRGVACPLNFVKAKLELEKLKTGAILGVLLDEGEPVRNVPESFTEQGQEVIEVKNLGAHFYVKVRRQK
;
A
#
# COMPACT_ATOMS: atom_id res chain seq x y z
N TYR A 1 -21.92 -9.22 -46.56
CA TYR A 1 -22.18 -7.92 -45.93
C TYR A 1 -21.14 -6.96 -46.50
N TYR A 2 -21.50 -5.74 -46.88
CA TYR A 2 -20.56 -4.72 -47.38
C TYR A 2 -20.72 -3.51 -46.47
N ASP A 3 -19.61 -2.95 -45.97
CA ASP A 3 -19.67 -1.72 -45.16
C ASP A 3 -19.95 -0.50 -46.05
N PHE A 4 -20.58 0.52 -45.48
CA PHE A 4 -21.01 1.71 -46.22
C PHE A 4 -19.80 2.42 -46.84
N GLY A 5 -19.73 2.41 -48.18
CA GLY A 5 -18.65 3.02 -48.96
C GLY A 5 -17.54 2.07 -49.43
N SER A 6 -17.63 0.76 -49.12
CA SER A 6 -16.68 -0.24 -49.62
C SER A 6 -17.23 -1.04 -50.80
N ASN A 7 -16.39 -1.25 -51.82
CA ASN A 7 -16.67 -2.15 -52.95
C ASN A 7 -16.15 -3.58 -52.72
N GLU A 8 -15.55 -3.87 -51.56
CA GLU A 8 -15.07 -5.20 -51.20
C GLU A 8 -15.97 -5.83 -50.13
N PRO A 9 -16.22 -7.16 -50.21
CA PRO A 9 -17.04 -7.86 -49.23
C PRO A 9 -16.39 -7.80 -47.86
N PHE A 10 -17.20 -7.48 -46.83
CA PHE A 10 -16.76 -7.43 -45.45
C PHE A 10 -16.04 -8.73 -45.08
N SER A 11 -14.77 -8.59 -44.68
CA SER A 11 -13.91 -9.69 -44.28
C SER A 11 -13.27 -9.38 -42.93
N LEU A 12 -13.21 -10.40 -42.08
CA LEU A 12 -12.44 -10.35 -40.84
C LEU A 12 -10.95 -10.72 -41.08
N ALA A 13 -10.58 -11.09 -42.31
CA ALA A 13 -9.20 -11.43 -42.65
C ALA A 13 -8.30 -10.19 -42.53
N GLY A 14 -7.42 -10.21 -41.54
CA GLY A 14 -6.50 -9.10 -41.23
C GLY A 14 -6.79 -8.40 -39.91
N ARG A 15 -7.97 -8.59 -39.31
CA ARG A 15 -8.23 -8.16 -37.93
C ARG A 15 -7.77 -9.24 -36.97
N GLY A 16 -6.63 -9.00 -36.31
CA GLY A 16 -6.18 -9.84 -35.21
C GLY A 16 -7.18 -9.82 -34.04
N PRO A 17 -7.25 -10.87 -33.23
CA PRO A 17 -8.07 -10.87 -32.01
C PRO A 17 -7.50 -9.83 -31.03
N GLY A 18 -8.01 -8.60 -31.05
CA GLY A 18 -7.47 -7.53 -30.20
C GLY A 18 -8.11 -6.14 -30.28
N GLU A 19 -8.95 -5.81 -31.27
CA GLU A 19 -9.42 -4.42 -31.44
C GLU A 19 -10.43 -3.92 -30.38
N CYS A 20 -10.95 -4.79 -29.51
CA CYS A 20 -11.88 -4.38 -28.44
C CYS A 20 -11.19 -4.03 -27.11
N GLY A 21 -9.90 -4.33 -26.94
CA GLY A 21 -9.15 -4.04 -25.70
C GLY A 21 -8.37 -2.71 -25.71
N ALA A 22 -8.11 -2.16 -26.90
CA ALA A 22 -7.30 -0.95 -27.07
C ALA A 22 -7.95 0.28 -26.41
N GLY A 23 -9.27 0.45 -26.56
CA GLY A 23 -9.97 1.62 -26.02
C GLY A 23 -9.93 1.72 -24.49
N ILE A 24 -10.03 0.59 -23.78
CA ILE A 24 -10.02 0.59 -22.31
C ILE A 24 -8.65 1.01 -21.79
N MET A 25 -7.57 0.46 -22.34
CA MET A 25 -6.21 0.80 -21.93
C MET A 25 -5.89 2.27 -22.22
N ASP A 26 -6.38 2.81 -23.33
CA ASP A 26 -6.21 4.21 -23.68
C ASP A 26 -6.98 5.14 -22.73
N VAL A 27 -8.19 4.75 -22.30
CA VAL A 27 -8.98 5.49 -21.30
C VAL A 27 -8.27 5.50 -19.94
N ILE A 28 -7.79 4.33 -19.49
CA ILE A 28 -7.04 4.24 -18.22
C ILE A 28 -5.79 5.13 -18.28
N LYS A 29 -5.06 5.07 -19.40
CA LYS A 29 -3.84 5.86 -19.58
C LYS A 29 -4.14 7.36 -19.59
N LEU A 30 -5.23 7.79 -20.23
CA LEU A 30 -5.65 9.18 -20.25
C LEU A 30 -5.89 9.71 -18.83
N ASP A 31 -6.59 8.94 -17.98
CA ASP A 31 -6.84 9.30 -16.59
C ASP A 31 -5.54 9.36 -15.77
N ILE A 32 -4.61 8.42 -15.98
CA ILE A 32 -3.29 8.43 -15.31
C ILE A 32 -2.48 9.66 -15.73
N ASP A 33 -2.45 9.98 -17.03
CA ASP A 33 -1.75 11.15 -17.55
C ASP A 33 -2.38 12.46 -17.05
N GLU A 34 -3.71 12.53 -16.96
CA GLU A 34 -4.43 13.65 -16.33
C GLU A 34 -3.99 13.82 -14.88
N ALA A 35 -3.98 12.74 -14.10
CA ALA A 35 -3.57 12.78 -12.70
C ALA A 35 -2.11 13.24 -12.54
N LYS A 36 -1.19 12.69 -13.33
CA LYS A 36 0.24 13.06 -13.33
C LYS A 36 0.47 14.52 -13.70
N ASN A 37 -0.31 15.07 -14.63
CA ASN A 37 -0.19 16.46 -15.02
C ASN A 37 -0.79 17.41 -13.98
N ALA A 38 -1.89 17.01 -13.35
CA ALA A 38 -2.52 17.78 -12.28
C ALA A 38 -1.60 17.91 -11.05
N VAL A 39 -0.92 16.83 -10.64
CA VAL A 39 0.05 16.86 -9.52
C VAL A 39 1.22 17.83 -9.74
N LYS A 40 1.68 18.01 -10.99
CA LYS A 40 2.78 18.95 -11.31
C LYS A 40 2.39 20.42 -11.13
N SER A 41 1.10 20.71 -11.02
CA SER A 41 0.56 22.05 -10.94
C SER A 41 0.09 22.34 -9.52
N ALA A 42 0.58 23.43 -8.92
CA ALA A 42 0.20 23.80 -7.56
C ALA A 42 -1.30 24.14 -7.43
N GLY A 43 -1.86 23.90 -6.23
CA GLY A 43 -3.16 24.36 -5.79
C GLY A 43 -4.20 23.25 -5.60
N GLY A 44 -5.05 23.42 -4.57
CA GLY A 44 -6.07 22.45 -4.17
C GLY A 44 -6.97 21.94 -5.30
N GLU A 45 -7.35 22.77 -6.28
CA GLU A 45 -8.16 22.31 -7.42
C GLU A 45 -7.43 21.26 -8.28
N ASN A 46 -6.13 21.42 -8.49
CA ASN A 46 -5.33 20.46 -9.25
C ASN A 46 -5.09 19.19 -8.43
N ILE A 47 -4.87 19.33 -7.13
CA ILE A 47 -4.73 18.19 -6.21
C ILE A 47 -6.02 17.36 -6.20
N TYR A 48 -7.18 18.00 -6.08
CA TYR A 48 -8.47 17.32 -6.13
C TYR A 48 -8.69 16.61 -7.47
N LYS A 49 -8.39 17.28 -8.60
CA LYS A 49 -8.44 16.65 -9.93
C LYS A 49 -7.53 15.43 -10.04
N ALA A 50 -6.31 15.51 -9.51
CA ALA A 50 -5.39 14.39 -9.50
C ALA A 50 -5.96 13.19 -8.74
N ILE A 51 -6.56 13.42 -7.57
CA ILE A 51 -7.21 12.38 -6.77
C ILE A 51 -8.36 11.73 -7.55
N VAL A 52 -9.24 12.53 -8.15
CA VAL A 52 -10.39 12.02 -8.92
C VAL A 52 -9.93 11.22 -10.14
N ALA A 53 -8.98 11.73 -10.91
CA ALA A 53 -8.46 11.05 -12.09
C ALA A 53 -7.75 9.73 -11.72
N ALA A 54 -6.90 9.74 -10.70
CA ALA A 54 -6.23 8.53 -10.20
C ALA A 54 -7.23 7.48 -9.69
N ALA A 55 -8.26 7.89 -8.95
CA ALA A 55 -9.28 6.99 -8.43
C ALA A 55 -10.18 6.43 -9.55
N ARG A 56 -10.43 7.20 -10.61
CA ARG A 56 -11.26 6.75 -11.75
C ARG A 56 -10.51 5.77 -12.66
N ALA A 57 -9.22 5.97 -12.86
CA ALA A 57 -8.41 5.31 -13.88
C ALA A 57 -8.64 3.79 -13.95
N LEU A 58 -8.61 3.08 -12.82
CA LEU A 58 -8.69 1.62 -12.79
C LEU A 58 -10.11 1.07 -12.64
N LEU A 59 -11.15 1.89 -12.47
CA LEU A 59 -12.51 1.39 -12.24
C LEU A 59 -13.10 0.66 -13.45
N VAL A 60 -12.68 1.04 -14.65
CA VAL A 60 -13.10 0.39 -15.89
C VAL A 60 -12.62 -1.07 -15.97
N THR A 61 -11.52 -1.45 -15.29
CA THR A 61 -11.08 -2.86 -15.24
C THR A 61 -12.04 -3.75 -14.45
N PHE A 62 -12.88 -3.14 -13.61
CA PHE A 62 -13.97 -3.79 -12.88
C PHE A 62 -15.33 -3.61 -13.57
N GLY A 63 -15.38 -3.01 -14.76
CA GLY A 63 -16.61 -2.72 -15.49
C GLY A 63 -17.43 -1.58 -14.89
N LEU A 64 -16.79 -0.65 -14.18
CA LEU A 64 -17.46 0.47 -13.50
C LEU A 64 -17.13 1.81 -14.19
N GLU A 65 -18.17 2.58 -14.50
CA GLU A 65 -18.07 3.93 -15.09
C GLU A 65 -18.90 4.96 -14.30
N PRO A 66 -18.58 5.19 -13.01
CA PRO A 66 -19.29 6.15 -12.19
C PRO A 66 -19.12 7.59 -12.70
N LYS A 67 -20.17 8.41 -12.54
CA LYS A 67 -20.19 9.79 -13.07
C LYS A 67 -19.90 10.86 -12.01
N LYS A 68 -20.08 10.52 -10.74
CA LYS A 68 -19.90 11.46 -9.62
C LYS A 68 -18.69 11.10 -8.79
N ASP A 69 -17.96 12.10 -8.31
CA ASP A 69 -16.74 11.93 -7.50
C ASP A 69 -16.97 11.02 -6.28
N ARG A 70 -18.08 11.19 -5.57
CA ARG A 70 -18.45 10.30 -4.45
C ARG A 70 -18.64 8.84 -4.86
N GLU A 71 -19.20 8.60 -6.05
CA GLU A 71 -19.38 7.25 -6.60
C GLU A 71 -18.03 6.66 -7.02
N ILE A 72 -17.15 7.48 -7.62
CA ILE A 72 -15.76 7.12 -7.96
C ILE A 72 -15.01 6.67 -6.70
N PHE A 73 -15.02 7.48 -5.63
CA PHE A 73 -14.30 7.17 -4.40
C PHE A 73 -14.85 5.94 -3.67
N ALA A 74 -16.17 5.78 -3.64
CA ALA A 74 -16.80 4.59 -3.05
C ALA A 74 -16.45 3.31 -3.83
N ALA A 75 -16.46 3.36 -5.17
CA ALA A 75 -16.05 2.24 -6.01
C ALA A 75 -14.55 1.94 -5.84
N PHE A 76 -13.70 2.96 -5.83
CA PHE A 76 -12.26 2.80 -5.64
C PHE A 76 -11.95 2.15 -4.29
N THR A 77 -12.60 2.61 -3.22
CA THR A 77 -12.44 2.02 -1.88
C THR A 77 -12.79 0.53 -1.90
N ARG A 78 -13.95 0.15 -2.43
CA ARG A 78 -14.41 -1.23 -2.47
C ARG A 78 -13.53 -2.16 -3.33
N HIS A 79 -13.03 -1.67 -4.46
CA HIS A 79 -12.38 -2.53 -5.45
C HIS A 79 -10.85 -2.49 -5.40
N LEU A 80 -10.26 -1.46 -4.80
CA LEU A 80 -8.81 -1.27 -4.76
C LEU A 80 -8.26 -1.13 -3.34
N ILE A 81 -8.97 -0.49 -2.41
CA ILE A 81 -8.50 -0.36 -1.02
C ILE A 81 -8.85 -1.60 -0.19
N GLU A 82 -10.13 -1.98 -0.12
CA GLU A 82 -10.60 -3.14 0.67
C GLU A 82 -9.90 -4.46 0.29
N PRO A 83 -9.66 -4.77 -1.02
CA PRO A 83 -8.91 -5.97 -1.40
C PRO A 83 -7.40 -5.82 -1.23
N GLY A 84 -6.93 -4.61 -0.89
CA GLY A 84 -5.54 -4.33 -0.54
C GLY A 84 -4.63 -4.04 -1.72
N TRP A 85 -5.15 -3.65 -2.88
CA TRP A 85 -4.32 -3.22 -4.02
C TRP A 85 -3.66 -1.86 -3.77
N VAL A 86 -4.31 -1.02 -2.98
CA VAL A 86 -3.90 0.32 -2.54
C VAL A 86 -3.93 0.38 -1.01
N GLU A 87 -3.11 1.25 -0.41
CA GLU A 87 -2.98 1.33 1.04
C GLU A 87 -4.29 1.77 1.73
N PRO A 88 -4.61 1.25 2.93
CA PRO A 88 -5.79 1.68 3.70
C PRO A 88 -5.82 3.17 4.02
N GLN A 89 -4.64 3.80 4.16
CA GLN A 89 -4.51 5.24 4.47
C GLN A 89 -5.07 6.13 3.36
N THR A 90 -5.10 5.63 2.11
CA THR A 90 -5.73 6.32 0.98
C THR A 90 -7.22 6.58 1.23
N GLN A 91 -7.91 5.79 2.07
CA GLN A 91 -9.29 6.09 2.41
C GLN A 91 -9.45 7.43 3.12
N GLN A 92 -8.52 7.80 4.00
CA GLN A 92 -8.54 9.10 4.66
C GLN A 92 -8.27 10.24 3.66
N LEU A 93 -7.31 10.04 2.74
CA LEU A 93 -7.04 10.97 1.64
C LEU A 93 -8.29 11.27 0.80
N LEU A 94 -9.09 10.26 0.47
CA LEU A 94 -10.34 10.44 -0.29
C LEU A 94 -11.41 11.20 0.51
N ASN A 95 -11.54 10.91 1.81
CA ASN A 95 -12.47 11.62 2.70
C ASN A 95 -12.09 13.09 2.81
N ASP A 96 -10.82 13.36 3.07
CA ASP A 96 -10.24 14.70 3.19
C ASP A 96 -10.45 15.54 1.91
N ALA A 97 -10.35 14.92 0.74
CA ALA A 97 -10.63 15.55 -0.54
C ALA A 97 -12.11 15.93 -0.69
N ILE A 98 -13.04 15.08 -0.24
CA ILE A 98 -14.48 15.39 -0.21
C ILE A 98 -14.77 16.53 0.76
N ASP A 99 -14.22 16.50 1.97
CA ASP A 99 -14.42 17.54 2.98
C ASP A 99 -13.98 18.91 2.45
N TRP A 100 -12.84 18.97 1.77
CA TRP A 100 -12.39 20.19 1.09
C TRP A 100 -13.36 20.63 -0.02
N ARG A 101 -13.82 19.70 -0.85
CA ARG A 101 -14.77 20.00 -1.94
C ARG A 101 -16.11 20.54 -1.43
N MET A 102 -16.51 20.10 -0.23
CA MET A 102 -17.72 20.54 0.48
C MET A 102 -17.52 21.85 1.27
N GLY A 103 -16.27 22.29 1.47
CA GLY A 103 -15.93 23.48 2.25
C GLY A 103 -15.72 23.22 3.75
N ASP A 104 -15.71 21.96 4.17
CA ASP A 104 -15.47 21.52 5.56
C ASP A 104 -13.98 21.51 5.92
N ARG A 105 -13.09 21.65 4.91
CA ARG A 105 -11.64 21.78 5.04
C ARG A 105 -11.11 22.95 4.22
N GLU A 106 -10.20 23.73 4.79
CA GLU A 106 -9.72 24.98 4.17
C GLU A 106 -8.74 24.76 2.99
N SER A 107 -7.81 23.82 3.11
CA SER A 107 -6.83 23.49 2.06
C SER A 107 -6.49 22.00 2.08
N ILE A 108 -6.08 21.48 0.91
CA ILE A 108 -5.56 20.13 0.71
C ILE A 108 -4.14 20.13 0.14
N ASP A 109 -3.45 21.28 0.18
CA ASP A 109 -2.09 21.39 -0.36
C ASP A 109 -1.09 20.47 0.37
N ASP A 110 -1.35 20.20 1.66
CA ASP A 110 -0.58 19.26 2.48
C ASP A 110 -0.76 17.78 2.07
N LEU A 111 -1.79 17.46 1.30
CA LEU A 111 -2.05 16.10 0.82
C LEU A 111 -1.19 15.74 -0.40
N LEU A 112 -0.54 16.72 -1.05
CA LEU A 112 0.19 16.52 -2.30
C LEU A 112 1.15 15.31 -2.28
N PRO A 113 1.97 15.07 -1.25
CA PRO A 113 2.83 13.89 -1.21
C PRO A 113 2.04 12.56 -1.24
N GLN A 114 0.91 12.49 -0.54
CA GLN A 114 0.06 11.30 -0.54
C GLN A 114 -0.63 11.08 -1.90
N VAL A 115 -0.96 12.18 -2.60
CA VAL A 115 -1.52 12.12 -3.96
C VAL A 115 -0.47 11.66 -4.96
N GLU A 116 0.78 12.11 -4.83
CA GLU A 116 1.91 11.63 -5.63
C GLU A 116 2.10 10.11 -5.49
N ASP A 117 2.09 9.62 -4.25
CA ASP A 117 2.21 8.20 -3.95
C ASP A 117 1.02 7.40 -4.50
N LEU A 118 -0.21 7.93 -4.39
CA LEU A 118 -1.40 7.32 -4.98
C LEU A 118 -1.29 7.21 -6.51
N VAL A 119 -0.92 8.29 -7.19
CA VAL A 119 -0.78 8.32 -8.65
C VAL A 119 0.27 7.31 -9.11
N LYS A 120 1.41 7.26 -8.44
CA LYS A 120 2.47 6.28 -8.70
C LYS A 120 1.96 4.86 -8.51
N ARG A 121 1.22 4.59 -7.42
CA ARG A 121 0.68 3.26 -7.13
C ARG A 121 -0.34 2.81 -8.18
N VAL A 122 -1.21 3.71 -8.62
CA VAL A 122 -2.19 3.44 -9.69
C VAL A 122 -1.48 3.15 -11.01
N GLU A 123 -0.42 3.90 -11.35
CA GLU A 123 0.40 3.63 -12.53
C GLU A 123 1.09 2.26 -12.46
N GLU A 124 1.65 1.88 -11.31
CA GLU A 124 2.22 0.54 -11.10
C GLU A 124 1.19 -0.58 -11.31
N LEU A 125 -0.02 -0.41 -10.76
CA LEU A 125 -1.11 -1.37 -10.93
C LEU A 125 -1.51 -1.49 -12.41
N PHE A 126 -1.65 -0.36 -13.11
CA PHE A 126 -1.94 -0.33 -14.55
C PHE A 126 -0.87 -1.06 -15.38
N LEU A 127 0.41 -0.79 -15.13
CA LEU A 127 1.51 -1.43 -15.84
C LEU A 127 1.62 -2.94 -15.56
N SER A 128 1.01 -3.40 -14.47
CA SER A 128 0.95 -4.83 -14.11
C SER A 128 -0.18 -5.61 -14.77
N LEU A 129 -1.11 -4.94 -15.46
CA LEU A 129 -2.29 -5.59 -16.03
C LEU A 129 -1.90 -6.66 -17.05
N ASP A 130 -2.56 -7.82 -16.97
CA ASP A 130 -2.46 -8.87 -17.97
C ASP A 130 -3.51 -8.71 -19.09
N ALA A 131 -3.50 -9.64 -20.05
CA ALA A 131 -4.44 -9.64 -21.17
C ALA A 131 -5.93 -9.78 -20.74
N ASN A 132 -6.20 -10.15 -19.48
CA ASN A 132 -7.53 -10.27 -18.90
C ASN A 132 -7.82 -9.12 -17.91
N LEU A 133 -7.03 -8.04 -17.93
CA LEU A 133 -7.15 -6.89 -17.03
C LEU A 133 -7.00 -7.26 -15.54
N LYS A 134 -6.22 -8.28 -15.22
CA LYS A 134 -5.90 -8.66 -13.84
C LYS A 134 -4.52 -8.16 -13.45
N PHE A 135 -4.40 -7.66 -12.22
CA PHE A 135 -3.13 -7.24 -11.66
C PHE A 135 -2.19 -8.43 -11.47
N LYS A 136 -0.94 -8.30 -11.92
CA LYS A 136 0.13 -9.29 -11.71
C LYS A 136 1.09 -8.92 -10.58
N VAL A 137 0.94 -7.74 -10.00
CA VAL A 137 1.69 -7.36 -8.79
C VAL A 137 1.02 -7.93 -7.55
N GLU A 138 1.76 -8.07 -6.46
CA GLU A 138 1.17 -8.46 -5.19
C GLU A 138 0.35 -7.28 -4.60
N PRO A 139 -0.83 -7.55 -4.02
CA PRO A 139 -1.55 -6.57 -3.21
C PRO A 139 -0.65 -5.99 -2.11
N MET A 140 -0.77 -4.69 -1.83
CA MET A 140 -0.13 -4.07 -0.67
C MET A 140 -0.60 -4.69 0.64
N ALA A 141 -1.83 -5.22 0.70
CA ALA A 141 -2.25 -6.04 1.83
C ALA A 141 -1.42 -7.32 1.97
N GLN A 142 -0.92 -7.95 0.90
CA GLN A 142 0.00 -9.08 1.02
C GLN A 142 1.39 -8.62 1.45
N LYS A 143 1.89 -7.47 1.00
CA LYS A 143 3.14 -6.89 1.54
C LYS A 143 3.00 -6.52 3.02
N ALA A 144 1.86 -5.95 3.42
CA ALA A 144 1.49 -5.70 4.81
C ALA A 144 1.14 -6.97 5.60
N ILE A 145 0.83 -8.11 4.96
CA ILE A 145 0.65 -9.44 5.59
C ILE A 145 1.97 -10.19 5.65
N VAL A 146 2.93 -9.97 4.76
CA VAL A 146 4.30 -10.50 4.85
C VAL A 146 5.06 -9.69 5.92
N GLU A 147 4.88 -8.38 5.96
CA GLU A 147 5.33 -7.50 7.04
C GLU A 147 4.50 -7.70 8.34
N LYS A 148 3.21 -8.08 8.27
CA LYS A 148 2.40 -8.52 9.43
C LYS A 148 2.67 -9.94 9.91
N ALA A 149 3.13 -10.84 9.05
CA ALA A 149 3.52 -12.19 9.44
C ALA A 149 4.89 -12.19 10.11
N GLU A 150 5.75 -11.21 9.79
CA GLU A 150 6.90 -10.86 10.63
C GLU A 150 6.53 -10.09 11.91
N THR A 151 5.31 -9.55 12.00
CA THR A 151 4.70 -9.03 13.26
C THR A 151 3.55 -9.91 13.73
N ASN A 152 3.83 -11.20 13.96
CA ASN A 152 3.15 -11.87 15.06
C ASN A 152 3.67 -11.15 16.32
N ASN A 153 2.91 -10.14 16.77
CA ASN A 153 3.32 -9.07 17.70
C ASN A 153 3.54 -9.61 19.13
N HIS A 154 4.45 -10.57 19.29
CA HIS A 154 4.99 -10.94 20.58
C HIS A 154 5.99 -9.84 20.96
N ILE A 155 5.44 -8.72 21.43
CA ILE A 155 6.21 -7.63 22.01
C ILE A 155 6.03 -7.71 23.52
N ILE A 156 7.15 -7.70 24.23
CA ILE A 156 7.16 -7.69 25.69
C ILE A 156 7.81 -6.41 26.19
N ASP A 157 7.20 -5.81 27.21
CA ASP A 157 7.74 -4.61 27.86
C ASP A 157 8.51 -5.02 29.12
N LEU A 158 9.82 -4.80 29.09
CA LEU A 158 10.74 -5.10 30.18
C LEU A 158 11.43 -3.85 30.72
N ARG A 159 10.87 -2.66 30.44
CA ARG A 159 11.27 -1.42 31.09
C ARG A 159 11.00 -1.51 32.60
N GLY A 160 11.90 -0.96 33.40
CA GLY A 160 11.94 -1.09 34.86
C GLY A 160 12.35 -2.48 35.37
N VAL A 161 12.64 -3.45 34.49
CA VAL A 161 13.07 -4.79 34.91
C VAL A 161 14.60 -4.84 34.98
N ALA A 162 15.13 -4.94 36.20
CA ALA A 162 16.56 -5.03 36.44
C ALA A 162 17.19 -6.31 35.86
N CYS A 163 18.47 -6.22 35.50
CA CYS A 163 19.30 -7.39 35.18
C CYS A 163 19.42 -8.32 36.42
N PRO A 164 19.48 -9.66 36.25
CA PRO A 164 19.41 -10.41 34.99
C PRO A 164 17.97 -10.77 34.56
N LEU A 165 16.95 -10.28 35.28
CA LEU A 165 15.57 -10.72 35.10
C LEU A 165 14.97 -10.30 33.75
N ASN A 166 15.45 -9.20 33.17
CA ASN A 166 15.04 -8.77 31.82
C ASN A 166 15.35 -9.85 30.77
N PHE A 167 16.58 -10.35 30.72
CA PHE A 167 16.95 -11.39 29.77
C PHE A 167 16.21 -12.70 30.03
N VAL A 168 16.09 -13.12 31.29
CA VAL A 168 15.36 -14.35 31.64
C VAL A 168 13.91 -14.31 31.17
N LYS A 169 13.21 -13.20 31.39
CA LYS A 169 11.83 -13.01 30.92
C LYS A 169 11.78 -12.98 29.39
N ALA A 170 12.69 -12.26 28.74
CA ALA A 170 12.73 -12.19 27.28
C ALA A 170 12.95 -13.57 26.64
N LYS A 171 13.84 -14.37 27.21
CA LYS A 171 14.11 -15.73 26.77
C LYS A 171 12.89 -16.63 26.90
N LEU A 172 12.23 -16.65 28.06
CA LEU A 172 11.06 -17.49 28.29
C LEU A 172 9.93 -17.15 27.30
N GLU A 173 9.76 -15.88 26.95
CA GLU A 173 8.77 -15.46 25.97
C GLU A 173 9.16 -15.87 24.55
N LEU A 174 10.45 -15.78 24.19
CA LEU A 174 10.96 -16.27 22.90
C LEU A 174 10.79 -17.80 22.76
N GLU A 175 11.01 -18.56 23.83
CA GLU A 175 10.89 -20.02 23.87
C GLU A 175 9.46 -20.52 23.69
N LYS A 176 8.44 -19.69 23.95
CA LYS A 176 7.04 -20.00 23.64
C LYS A 176 6.72 -19.90 22.16
N LEU A 177 7.56 -19.21 21.38
CA LEU A 177 7.33 -18.94 19.96
C LEU A 177 7.87 -20.07 19.09
N LYS A 178 7.33 -20.25 17.88
CA LYS A 178 7.87 -21.25 16.93
C LYS A 178 9.24 -20.79 16.40
N THR A 179 10.09 -21.73 16.01
CA THR A 179 11.33 -21.40 15.27
C THR A 179 10.99 -20.60 14.00
N GLY A 180 11.76 -19.56 13.73
CA GLY A 180 11.51 -18.56 12.69
C GLY A 180 10.65 -17.37 13.15
N ALA A 181 9.98 -17.45 14.30
CA ALA A 181 9.17 -16.35 14.82
C ALA A 181 10.03 -15.23 15.41
N ILE A 182 9.45 -14.02 15.49
CA ILE A 182 10.12 -12.81 15.96
C ILE A 182 9.50 -12.36 17.29
N LEU A 183 10.34 -12.00 18.25
CA LEU A 183 9.99 -11.33 19.51
C LEU A 183 10.51 -9.89 19.49
N GLY A 184 9.66 -8.95 19.84
CA GLY A 184 10.03 -7.58 20.16
C GLY A 184 10.22 -7.39 21.66
N VAL A 185 11.25 -6.65 22.07
CA VAL A 185 11.55 -6.40 23.48
C VAL A 185 11.78 -4.91 23.70
N LEU A 186 11.00 -4.29 24.58
CA LEU A 186 11.23 -2.91 25.02
C LEU A 186 12.11 -2.90 26.27
N LEU A 187 13.18 -2.11 26.25
CA LEU A 187 14.21 -2.06 27.29
C LEU A 187 14.56 -0.61 27.64
N ASP A 188 14.97 -0.39 28.88
CA ASP A 188 15.53 0.90 29.29
C ASP A 188 16.90 1.15 28.67
N GLU A 189 17.29 2.42 28.65
CA GLU A 189 18.66 2.83 28.34
C GLU A 189 19.66 2.28 29.38
N GLY A 190 20.90 2.05 28.95
CA GLY A 190 21.99 1.58 29.80
C GLY A 190 22.29 0.10 29.62
N GLU A 191 22.44 -0.64 30.73
CA GLU A 191 22.81 -2.05 30.70
C GLU A 191 21.79 -2.98 30.01
N PRO A 192 20.46 -2.80 30.16
CA PRO A 192 19.48 -3.72 29.55
C PRO A 192 19.60 -3.84 28.04
N VAL A 193 19.68 -2.72 27.31
CA VAL A 193 19.81 -2.73 25.84
C VAL A 193 21.15 -3.26 25.34
N ARG A 194 22.20 -3.28 26.19
CA ARG A 194 23.50 -3.86 25.81
C ARG A 194 23.50 -5.37 26.05
N ASN A 195 23.07 -5.78 27.23
CA ASN A 195 23.22 -7.16 27.69
C ASN A 195 22.20 -8.11 27.07
N VAL A 196 20.96 -7.66 26.83
CA VAL A 196 19.88 -8.53 26.32
C VAL A 196 20.14 -8.98 24.87
N PRO A 197 20.47 -8.08 23.90
CA PRO A 197 20.82 -8.51 22.54
C PRO A 197 22.06 -9.40 22.48
N GLU A 198 23.09 -9.08 23.27
CA GLU A 198 24.32 -9.89 23.35
C GLU A 198 24.02 -11.30 23.85
N SER A 199 23.25 -11.42 24.95
CA SER A 199 22.85 -12.71 25.51
C SER A 199 22.01 -13.56 24.54
N PHE A 200 21.16 -12.93 23.70
CA PHE A 200 20.44 -13.64 22.64
C PHE A 200 21.37 -14.15 21.55
N THR A 201 22.37 -13.35 21.17
CA THR A 201 23.37 -13.70 20.15
C THR A 201 24.25 -14.86 20.63
N GLU A 202 24.72 -14.82 21.89
CA GLU A 202 25.47 -15.91 22.53
C GLU A 202 24.68 -17.23 22.59
N GLN A 203 23.36 -17.14 22.77
CA GLN A 203 22.48 -18.30 22.73
C GLN A 203 22.16 -18.77 21.31
N GLY A 204 22.71 -18.12 20.27
CA GLY A 204 22.53 -18.48 18.87
C GLY A 204 21.15 -18.14 18.34
N GLN A 205 20.51 -17.10 18.87
CA GLN A 205 19.33 -16.44 18.30
C GLN A 205 19.79 -15.28 17.42
N GLU A 206 18.96 -14.85 16.47
CA GLU A 206 19.31 -13.76 15.55
C GLU A 206 18.71 -12.44 16.05
N VAL A 207 19.55 -11.44 16.34
CA VAL A 207 19.07 -10.08 16.62
C VAL A 207 18.91 -9.33 15.28
N ILE A 208 17.67 -9.02 14.91
CA ILE A 208 17.34 -8.39 13.62
C ILE A 208 17.56 -6.87 13.68
N GLU A 209 17.14 -6.23 14.78
CA GLU A 209 17.11 -4.78 14.88
C GLU A 209 17.27 -4.33 16.34
N VAL A 210 18.05 -3.26 16.56
CA VAL A 210 18.06 -2.51 17.80
C VAL A 210 17.79 -1.05 17.46
N LYS A 211 16.65 -0.53 17.90
CA LYS A 211 16.16 0.81 17.58
C LYS A 211 16.09 1.68 18.84
N ASN A 212 16.72 2.84 18.80
CA ASN A 212 16.60 3.86 19.85
C ASN A 212 15.31 4.68 19.62
N LEU A 213 14.45 4.76 20.64
CA LEU A 213 13.18 5.51 20.62
C LEU A 213 13.24 6.77 21.51
N GLY A 214 14.46 7.22 21.85
CA GLY A 214 14.71 8.40 22.69
C GLY A 214 14.72 8.04 24.17
N ALA A 215 13.56 7.70 24.74
CA ALA A 215 13.44 7.39 26.17
C ALA A 215 13.69 5.91 26.53
N HIS A 216 13.68 5.03 25.53
CA HIS A 216 13.83 3.58 25.67
C HIS A 216 14.24 2.98 24.34
N PHE A 217 14.55 1.68 24.35
CA PHE A 217 15.02 0.94 23.19
C PHE A 217 14.06 -0.18 22.83
N TYR A 218 14.02 -0.50 21.55
CA TYR A 218 13.29 -1.62 21.01
C TYR A 218 14.25 -2.58 20.32
N VAL A 219 14.18 -3.86 20.70
CA VAL A 219 15.03 -4.92 20.16
C VAL A 219 14.15 -5.96 19.48
N LYS A 220 14.44 -6.29 18.21
CA LYS A 220 13.81 -7.42 17.49
C LYS A 220 14.75 -8.61 17.48
N VAL A 221 14.25 -9.77 17.90
CA VAL A 221 15.00 -11.03 17.94
C VAL A 221 14.20 -12.11 17.23
N ARG A 222 14.81 -12.82 16.26
CA ARG A 222 14.25 -13.99 15.60
C ARG A 222 14.73 -15.27 16.28
N ARG A 223 13.78 -16.16 16.57
CA ARG A 223 14.07 -17.49 17.10
C ARG A 223 14.69 -18.36 16.01
N GLN A 224 15.93 -18.79 16.18
CA GLN A 224 16.66 -19.65 15.24
C GLN A 224 16.63 -21.15 15.63
N LYS A 225 16.31 -21.47 16.89
CA LYS A 225 16.20 -22.83 17.44
C LYS A 225 15.27 -22.84 18.65
#